data_AF-A0A7H4PJ10-F1
#
_entry.id   AF-A0A7H4PJ10-F1
#
_cell.length_a   1.000
_cell.length_b   1.000
_cell.length_c   1.000
_cell.angle_alpha   90.00
_cell.angle_beta   90.00
_cell.angle_gamma   90.00
#
_symmetry.space_group_name_H-M   'P 1'
#
loop_
_entity.id
_entity.type
_entity.pdbx_description
1 polymer ?
#
loop_
_entity_poly.entity_id
_entity_poly.type
_entity_poly.pdbx_seq_one_letter_code
_entity_poly.pdbx_strand_id
1 'polypeptide(L)'
;MKDVDSIYKIPGLLKSQGLDDYICKRFSLNCPEANLAEWEQVIYEEANPAGEVTIGMVGKYIELPDAYKSVIEALKHGGLKNRVTVNIKLIDSQDVETRGVEILKNLDAILIPGGFGYRGVEGKIATARYARENNIPYLGICLGMQVALIEFARNVAGMENANSTEFVPDCKYPVVALITEWRDEDGNVEGPL
;
A
#
# COMPACT_ATOMS: atom_id res chain seq x y z
N MET A 1 5.07 15.56 27.58
CA MET A 1 5.13 14.13 27.20
C MET A 1 6.45 13.91 26.49
N LYS A 2 7.19 12.84 26.81
CA LYS A 2 8.46 12.53 26.14
C LYS A 2 8.18 11.88 24.79
N ASP A 3 9.12 12.00 23.85
CA ASP A 3 9.08 11.22 22.61
C ASP A 3 9.13 9.72 22.94
N VAL A 4 8.37 8.94 22.18
CA VAL A 4 8.27 7.50 22.32
C VAL A 4 8.69 6.84 21.02
N ASP A 5 9.28 5.66 21.14
CA ASP A 5 9.69 4.79 20.03
C ASP A 5 8.50 4.10 19.35
N SER A 6 7.35 4.01 20.02
CA SER A 6 6.13 3.40 19.50
C SER A 6 4.88 4.16 19.97
N ILE A 7 3.97 4.44 19.02
CA ILE A 7 2.71 5.11 19.30
C ILE A 7 1.79 4.28 20.20
N TYR A 8 1.96 2.94 20.22
CA TYR A 8 1.15 2.04 21.04
C TYR A 8 1.43 2.19 22.54
N LYS A 9 2.55 2.83 22.92
CA LYS A 9 2.89 3.12 24.33
C LYS A 9 2.18 4.36 24.89
N ILE A 10 1.61 5.20 24.02
CA ILE A 10 1.00 6.48 24.41
C ILE A 10 -0.15 6.30 25.42
N PRO A 11 -1.12 5.39 25.19
CA PRO A 11 -2.21 5.19 26.15
C PRO A 11 -1.71 4.84 27.56
N GLY A 12 -0.72 3.96 27.67
CA GLY A 12 -0.11 3.58 28.95
C GLY A 12 0.58 4.74 29.66
N LEU A 13 1.33 5.58 28.93
CA LEU A 13 2.01 6.75 29.50
C LEU A 13 1.06 7.85 29.96
N LEU A 14 -0.06 8.04 29.25
CA LEU A 14 -1.09 9.01 29.65
C LEU A 14 -1.85 8.51 30.88
N LYS A 15 -2.20 7.21 30.90
CA LYS A 15 -2.81 6.55 32.06
C LYS A 15 -1.89 6.62 33.30
N SER A 16 -0.59 6.36 33.15
CA SER A 16 0.36 6.41 34.28
C SER A 16 0.55 7.81 34.88
N GLN A 17 0.14 8.85 34.16
CA GLN A 17 0.12 10.24 34.65
C GLN A 17 -1.25 10.64 35.25
N GLY A 18 -2.22 9.73 35.28
CA GLY A 18 -3.57 9.98 35.79
C GLY A 18 -4.41 10.91 34.90
N LEU A 19 -4.11 10.99 33.60
CA LEU A 19 -4.81 11.91 32.69
C LEU A 19 -6.29 11.54 32.52
N ASP A 20 -6.57 10.25 32.33
CA ASP A 20 -7.91 9.70 32.23
C ASP A 20 -8.71 9.90 33.52
N ASP A 21 -8.10 9.67 34.69
CA ASP A 21 -8.71 9.96 35.99
C ASP A 21 -9.08 11.44 36.15
N TYR A 22 -8.15 12.33 35.78
CA TYR A 22 -8.38 13.78 35.82
C TYR A 22 -9.55 14.19 34.92
N ILE A 23 -9.62 13.65 33.70
CA ILE A 23 -10.72 13.88 32.75
C ILE A 23 -12.04 13.37 33.32
N CYS A 24 -12.09 12.12 33.81
CA CYS A 24 -13.31 11.52 34.34
C CYS A 24 -13.84 12.31 35.55
N LYS A 25 -12.96 12.71 36.47
CA LYS A 25 -13.31 13.55 37.61
C LYS A 25 -13.83 14.92 37.17
N ARG A 26 -13.19 15.55 36.18
CA ARG A 26 -13.58 16.88 35.69
C ARG A 26 -14.96 16.88 35.04
N PHE A 27 -15.31 15.79 34.35
CA PHE A 27 -16.59 15.61 33.66
C PHE A 27 -17.63 14.84 34.47
N SER A 28 -17.35 14.50 35.74
CA SER A 28 -18.23 13.71 36.61
C SER A 28 -18.67 12.37 36.00
N LEU A 29 -17.76 11.72 35.26
CA LEU A 29 -17.99 10.42 34.64
C LEU A 29 -17.68 9.31 35.66
N ASN A 30 -18.67 8.46 35.94
CA ASN A 30 -18.48 7.24 36.72
C ASN A 30 -18.23 6.07 35.77
N CYS A 31 -16.98 5.64 35.66
CA CYS A 31 -16.56 4.59 34.73
C CYS A 31 -15.47 3.70 35.36
N PRO A 32 -15.31 2.45 34.89
CA PRO A 32 -14.26 1.57 35.36
C PRO A 32 -12.87 2.04 34.91
N GLU A 33 -11.82 1.55 35.58
CA GLU A 33 -10.44 1.80 35.20
C GLU A 33 -10.16 1.29 33.77
N ALA A 34 -9.39 2.06 32.99
CA ALA A 34 -9.05 1.69 31.62
C ALA A 34 -8.26 0.37 31.57
N ASN A 35 -8.78 -0.64 30.88
CA ASN A 35 -8.05 -1.88 30.59
C ASN A 35 -7.21 -1.70 29.32
N LEU A 36 -5.87 -1.80 29.45
CA LEU A 36 -4.93 -1.60 28.36
C LEU A 36 -4.31 -2.91 27.82
N ALA A 37 -4.88 -4.08 28.15
CA ALA A 37 -4.31 -5.38 27.79
C ALA A 37 -4.04 -5.53 26.28
N GLU A 38 -4.92 -5.00 25.42
CA GLU A 38 -4.72 -5.04 23.96
C GLU A 38 -3.52 -4.19 23.51
N TRP A 39 -3.30 -3.04 24.15
CA TRP A 39 -2.15 -2.18 23.86
C TRP A 39 -0.85 -2.84 24.33
N GLU A 40 -0.85 -3.44 25.52
CA GLU A 40 0.28 -4.20 26.05
C GLU A 40 0.64 -5.38 25.14
N GLN A 41 -0.36 -6.08 24.61
CA GLN A 41 -0.15 -7.17 23.66
C GLN A 41 0.50 -6.69 22.35
N VAL A 42 0.05 -5.55 21.80
CA VAL A 42 0.65 -4.97 20.59
C VAL A 42 2.10 -4.58 20.83
N ILE A 43 2.41 -3.94 21.96
CA ILE A 43 3.79 -3.57 22.32
C ILE A 43 4.67 -4.82 22.47
N TYR A 44 4.13 -5.90 23.05
CA TYR A 44 4.84 -7.16 23.19
C TYR A 44 5.14 -7.80 21.83
N GLU A 45 4.16 -7.84 20.92
CA GLU A 45 4.33 -8.36 19.55
C GLU A 45 5.36 -7.53 18.76
N GLU A 46 5.32 -6.20 18.90
CA GLU A 46 6.25 -5.27 18.25
C GLU A 46 7.69 -5.47 18.74
N ALA A 47 7.87 -5.70 20.04
CA ALA A 47 9.20 -5.84 20.65
C ALA A 47 9.84 -7.22 20.46
N ASN A 48 9.08 -8.23 20.02
CA ASN A 48 9.55 -9.63 19.94
C ASN A 48 9.28 -10.27 18.55
N PRO A 49 9.88 -9.75 17.46
CA PRO A 49 9.77 -10.37 16.15
C PRO A 49 10.58 -11.68 16.07
N ALA A 50 10.10 -12.62 15.26
CA ALA A 50 10.73 -13.92 14.98
C ALA A 50 11.49 -13.94 13.63
N GLY A 51 11.44 -12.86 12.87
CA GLY A 51 12.12 -12.70 11.59
C GLY A 51 11.89 -11.31 11.00
N GLU A 52 12.44 -11.07 9.81
CA GLU A 52 12.25 -9.82 9.08
C GLU A 52 11.98 -10.08 7.60
N VAL A 53 11.26 -9.16 6.96
CA VAL A 53 11.02 -9.14 5.51
C VAL A 53 11.17 -7.73 4.96
N THR A 54 11.64 -7.61 3.74
CA THR A 54 11.77 -6.35 3.02
C THR A 54 10.70 -6.24 1.95
N ILE A 55 9.78 -5.28 2.13
CA ILE A 55 8.69 -5.01 1.19
C ILE A 55 9.00 -3.73 0.41
N GLY A 56 9.06 -3.82 -0.91
CA GLY A 56 9.20 -2.66 -1.78
C GLY A 56 7.85 -2.01 -2.05
N MET A 57 7.66 -0.78 -1.60
CA MET A 57 6.48 0.02 -1.91
C MET A 57 6.81 0.94 -3.10
N VAL A 58 6.28 0.61 -4.28
CA VAL A 58 6.60 1.31 -5.54
C VAL A 58 5.51 2.33 -5.85
N GLY A 59 5.81 3.61 -5.65
CA GLY A 59 4.83 4.71 -5.72
C GLY A 59 5.38 5.95 -6.42
N LYS A 60 4.57 7.01 -6.43
CA LYS A 60 4.93 8.32 -7.01
C LYS A 60 5.37 9.32 -5.93
N TYR A 61 4.82 9.20 -4.71
CA TYR A 61 4.99 10.18 -3.64
C TYR A 61 5.93 9.64 -2.56
N ILE A 62 7.18 9.35 -2.92
CA ILE A 62 8.16 8.83 -1.96
C ILE A 62 8.77 9.92 -1.07
N GLU A 63 8.76 11.18 -1.51
CA GLU A 63 9.29 12.32 -0.75
C GLU A 63 8.39 12.71 0.43
N LEU A 64 7.12 12.31 0.41
CA LEU A 64 6.17 12.53 1.50
C LEU A 64 5.59 11.18 1.96
N PRO A 65 6.27 10.46 2.87
CA PRO A 65 5.80 9.18 3.40
C PRO A 65 4.36 9.24 3.97
N ASP A 66 3.93 10.41 4.44
CA ASP A 66 2.56 10.63 4.94
C ASP A 66 1.48 10.38 3.88
N ALA A 67 1.79 10.50 2.59
CA ALA A 67 0.88 10.14 1.51
C ALA A 67 0.47 8.66 1.55
N TYR A 68 1.29 7.81 2.19
CA TYR A 68 1.06 6.37 2.32
C TYR A 68 0.92 5.92 3.78
N LYS A 69 0.64 6.85 4.71
CA LYS A 69 0.62 6.57 6.16
C LYS A 69 -0.22 5.35 6.51
N SER A 70 -1.45 5.26 6.03
CA SER A 70 -2.35 4.14 6.31
C SER A 70 -1.84 2.80 5.74
N VAL A 71 -1.17 2.82 4.58
CA VAL A 71 -0.60 1.61 3.98
C VAL A 71 0.62 1.15 4.77
N ILE A 72 1.48 2.08 5.19
CA ILE A 72 2.64 1.81 6.04
C ILE A 72 2.20 1.19 7.37
N GLU A 73 1.20 1.76 8.04
CA GLU A 73 0.69 1.20 9.30
C GLU A 73 -0.01 -0.16 9.07
N ALA A 74 -0.72 -0.35 7.96
CA ALA A 74 -1.32 -1.65 7.63
C ALA A 74 -0.25 -2.74 7.43
N LEU A 75 0.86 -2.42 6.76
CA LEU A 75 2.00 -3.34 6.61
C LEU A 75 2.63 -3.69 7.97
N LYS A 76 2.83 -2.70 8.85
CA LYS A 76 3.30 -2.95 10.22
C LYS A 76 2.34 -3.85 11.00
N HIS A 77 1.03 -3.61 10.90
CA HIS A 77 0.03 -4.48 11.53
C HIS A 77 0.08 -5.91 10.98
N GLY A 78 0.32 -6.08 9.68
CA GLY A 78 0.58 -7.38 9.07
C GLY A 78 1.81 -8.06 9.67
N GLY A 79 2.89 -7.30 9.88
CA GLY A 79 4.09 -7.74 10.57
C GLY A 79 3.83 -8.21 12.00
N LEU A 80 3.12 -7.40 12.81
CA LEU A 80 2.76 -7.73 14.19
C LEU A 80 2.02 -9.06 14.28
N LYS A 81 1.00 -9.26 13.43
CA LYS A 81 0.21 -10.50 13.41
C LYS A 81 1.00 -11.74 12.98
N ASN A 82 2.09 -11.57 12.24
CA ASN A 82 2.96 -12.66 11.82
C ASN A 82 4.25 -12.76 12.64
N ARG A 83 4.44 -11.89 13.64
CA ARG A 83 5.70 -11.73 14.40
C ARG A 83 6.90 -11.52 13.48
N VAL A 84 6.78 -10.64 12.50
CA VAL A 84 7.85 -10.31 11.56
C VAL A 84 8.04 -8.80 11.51
N THR A 85 9.29 -8.34 11.55
CA THR A 85 9.63 -6.95 11.28
C THR A 85 9.51 -6.66 9.79
N VAL A 86 8.66 -5.70 9.44
CA VAL A 86 8.45 -5.30 8.04
C VAL A 86 9.32 -4.08 7.71
N ASN A 87 10.38 -4.31 6.95
CA ASN A 87 11.27 -3.29 6.42
C ASN A 87 10.67 -2.73 5.13
N ILE A 88 10.12 -1.52 5.17
CA ILE A 88 9.48 -0.90 4.00
C ILE A 88 10.51 -0.09 3.21
N LYS A 89 10.80 -0.52 1.98
CA LYS A 89 11.63 0.23 1.03
C LYS A 89 10.74 1.04 0.11
N LEU A 90 10.71 2.36 0.27
CA LEU A 90 10.01 3.26 -0.65
C LEU A 90 10.81 3.39 -1.95
N ILE A 91 10.15 3.19 -3.09
CA ILE A 91 10.76 3.20 -4.42
C ILE A 91 9.93 4.09 -5.35
N ASP A 92 10.57 5.05 -6.02
CA ASP A 92 9.89 5.84 -7.05
C ASP A 92 9.67 4.98 -8.30
N SER A 93 8.43 4.92 -8.77
CA SER A 93 8.09 4.28 -10.04
C SER A 93 8.87 4.83 -11.25
N GLN A 94 9.25 6.11 -11.26
CA GLN A 94 10.06 6.69 -12.34
C GLN A 94 11.52 6.22 -12.30
N ASP A 95 12.04 5.86 -11.12
CA ASP A 95 13.35 5.23 -11.03
C ASP A 95 13.31 3.85 -11.70
N VAL A 96 12.18 3.12 -11.62
CA VAL A 96 12.02 1.85 -12.34
C VAL A 96 12.03 2.09 -13.86
N GLU A 97 11.41 3.16 -14.35
CA GLU A 97 11.40 3.52 -15.79
C GLU A 97 12.80 3.88 -16.31
N THR A 98 13.54 4.67 -15.53
CA THR A 98 14.80 5.27 -15.99
C THR A 98 16.02 4.40 -15.68
N ARG A 99 16.01 3.68 -14.55
CA ARG A 99 17.14 2.86 -14.06
C ARG A 99 16.88 1.37 -14.24
N GLY A 100 15.67 0.99 -14.61
CA GLY A 100 15.25 -0.40 -14.83
C GLY A 100 14.88 -1.14 -13.54
N VAL A 101 14.48 -2.41 -13.71
CA VAL A 101 13.95 -3.27 -12.64
C VAL A 101 15.00 -3.73 -11.62
N GLU A 102 16.27 -3.42 -11.83
CA GLU A 102 17.37 -3.79 -10.92
C GLU A 102 17.18 -3.26 -9.49
N ILE A 103 16.51 -2.11 -9.35
CA ILE A 103 16.21 -1.53 -8.02
C ILE A 103 15.19 -2.35 -7.21
N LEU A 104 14.48 -3.27 -7.86
CA LEU A 104 13.51 -4.20 -7.28
C LEU A 104 14.13 -5.52 -6.80
N LYS A 105 15.44 -5.73 -7.01
CA LYS A 105 16.13 -6.93 -6.51
C LYS A 105 16.15 -6.97 -4.98
N ASN A 106 16.20 -8.19 -4.45
CA ASN A 106 16.24 -8.49 -3.01
C ASN A 106 15.03 -7.98 -2.22
N LEU A 107 13.88 -7.86 -2.88
CA LEU A 107 12.60 -7.62 -2.22
C LEU A 107 11.90 -8.96 -1.99
N ASP A 108 11.42 -9.18 -0.77
CA ASP A 108 10.65 -10.37 -0.41
C ASP A 108 9.19 -10.26 -0.90
N ALA A 109 8.68 -9.04 -1.03
CA ALA A 109 7.39 -8.72 -1.61
C ALA A 109 7.36 -7.32 -2.22
N ILE A 110 6.41 -7.08 -3.11
CA ILE A 110 6.19 -5.79 -3.77
C ILE A 110 4.75 -5.33 -3.53
N LEU A 111 4.60 -4.05 -3.18
CA LEU A 111 3.32 -3.37 -3.06
C LEU A 111 3.28 -2.16 -4.00
N ILE A 112 2.23 -2.07 -4.82
CA ILE A 112 1.92 -0.84 -5.57
C ILE A 112 0.65 -0.22 -4.98
N PRO A 113 0.74 0.96 -4.35
CA PRO A 113 -0.40 1.60 -3.71
C PRO A 113 -1.33 2.24 -4.75
N GLY A 114 -2.43 2.82 -4.26
CA GLY A 114 -3.28 3.67 -5.08
C GLY A 114 -2.55 4.93 -5.58
N GLY A 115 -3.13 5.54 -6.60
CA GLY A 115 -2.62 6.77 -7.20
C GLY A 115 -3.55 7.23 -8.31
N PHE A 116 -3.17 8.34 -8.95
CA PHE A 116 -3.90 8.92 -10.06
C PHE A 116 -2.94 9.54 -11.07
N GLY A 117 -3.39 9.60 -12.32
CA GLY A 117 -2.66 10.18 -13.43
C GLY A 117 -1.51 9.30 -13.94
N TYR A 118 -0.99 9.69 -15.10
CA TYR A 118 -0.09 8.84 -15.90
C TYR A 118 1.36 8.74 -15.41
N ARG A 119 1.79 9.67 -14.55
CA ARG A 119 3.21 9.78 -14.18
C ARG A 119 3.71 8.51 -13.45
N GLY A 120 4.76 7.89 -14.00
CA GLY A 120 5.36 6.69 -13.44
C GLY A 120 4.51 5.43 -13.62
N VAL A 121 3.52 5.42 -14.53
CA VAL A 121 2.66 4.25 -14.75
C VAL A 121 3.42 3.12 -15.45
N GLU A 122 4.26 3.41 -16.42
CA GLU A 122 5.03 2.38 -17.13
C GLU A 122 6.05 1.70 -16.20
N GLY A 123 6.61 2.42 -15.24
CA GLY A 123 7.46 1.86 -14.18
C GLY A 123 6.70 0.93 -13.24
N LYS A 124 5.43 1.25 -12.95
CA LYS A 124 4.54 0.37 -12.17
C LYS A 124 4.15 -0.88 -12.95
N ILE A 125 3.88 -0.75 -14.26
CA ILE A 125 3.62 -1.89 -15.15
C ILE A 125 4.86 -2.80 -15.23
N ALA A 126 6.05 -2.22 -15.41
CA ALA A 126 7.31 -2.96 -15.39
C ALA A 126 7.57 -3.66 -14.05
N THR A 127 7.20 -3.01 -12.94
CA THR A 127 7.25 -3.60 -11.60
C THR A 127 6.30 -4.79 -11.44
N ALA A 128 5.04 -4.65 -11.88
CA ALA A 128 4.08 -5.75 -11.85
C ALA A 128 4.56 -6.95 -12.68
N ARG A 129 5.15 -6.67 -13.85
CA ARG A 129 5.76 -7.69 -14.72
C ARG A 129 6.90 -8.40 -14.01
N TYR A 130 7.82 -7.63 -13.44
CA TYR A 130 8.96 -8.16 -12.70
C TYR A 130 8.49 -9.06 -11.55
N ALA A 131 7.49 -8.63 -10.78
CA ALA A 131 6.94 -9.43 -9.70
C ALA A 131 6.35 -10.75 -10.20
N ARG A 132 5.51 -10.70 -11.25
CA ARG A 132 4.87 -11.88 -11.85
C ARG A 132 5.90 -12.86 -12.42
N GLU A 133 6.84 -12.38 -13.24
CA GLU A 133 7.81 -13.24 -13.93
C GLU A 133 8.82 -13.88 -12.97
N ASN A 134 9.07 -13.26 -11.80
CA ASN A 134 10.00 -13.77 -10.80
C ASN A 134 9.30 -14.43 -9.59
N ASN A 135 7.97 -14.65 -9.66
CA ASN A 135 7.16 -15.23 -8.58
C ASN A 135 7.31 -14.50 -7.23
N ILE A 136 7.46 -13.17 -7.27
CA ILE A 136 7.55 -12.34 -6.07
C ILE A 136 6.12 -12.01 -5.61
N PRO A 137 5.76 -12.23 -4.33
CA PRO A 137 4.47 -11.81 -3.78
C PRO A 137 4.16 -10.34 -4.11
N TYR A 138 2.98 -10.11 -4.69
CA TYR A 138 2.55 -8.80 -5.18
C TYR A 138 1.21 -8.40 -4.56
N LEU A 139 1.13 -7.17 -4.05
CA LEU A 139 -0.13 -6.55 -3.63
C LEU A 139 -0.36 -5.23 -4.38
N GLY A 140 -1.38 -5.20 -5.24
CA GLY A 140 -1.79 -4.00 -5.98
C GLY A 140 -3.08 -3.40 -5.42
N ILE A 141 -3.05 -2.12 -5.04
CA ILE A 141 -4.22 -1.40 -4.51
C ILE A 141 -4.69 -0.35 -5.52
N CYS A 142 -5.95 -0.42 -5.96
CA CYS A 142 -6.55 0.53 -6.90
C CYS A 142 -5.70 0.66 -8.19
N LEU A 143 -4.92 1.75 -8.35
CA LEU A 143 -3.94 1.87 -9.43
C LEU A 143 -2.99 0.66 -9.51
N GLY A 144 -2.54 0.13 -8.38
CA GLY A 144 -1.71 -1.08 -8.35
C GLY A 144 -2.41 -2.33 -8.91
N MET A 145 -3.73 -2.42 -8.79
CA MET A 145 -4.51 -3.48 -9.44
C MET A 145 -4.64 -3.20 -10.94
N GLN A 146 -4.94 -1.95 -11.32
CA GLN A 146 -5.09 -1.55 -12.72
C GLN A 146 -3.81 -1.84 -13.53
N VAL A 147 -2.64 -1.47 -13.02
CA VAL A 147 -1.37 -1.71 -13.71
C VAL A 147 -1.03 -3.20 -13.81
N ALA A 148 -1.46 -4.02 -12.85
CA ALA A 148 -1.30 -5.47 -12.94
C ALA A 148 -2.19 -6.07 -14.04
N LEU A 149 -3.43 -5.58 -14.18
CA LEU A 149 -4.31 -5.97 -15.27
C LEU A 149 -3.74 -5.56 -16.64
N ILE A 150 -3.25 -4.32 -16.74
CA ILE A 150 -2.60 -3.80 -17.96
C ILE A 150 -1.36 -4.65 -18.30
N GLU A 151 -0.52 -4.95 -17.33
CA GLU A 151 0.66 -5.79 -17.53
C GLU A 151 0.29 -7.17 -18.08
N PHE A 152 -0.70 -7.82 -17.48
CA PHE A 152 -1.11 -9.16 -17.88
C PHE A 152 -1.74 -9.14 -19.28
N ALA A 153 -2.58 -8.15 -19.58
CA ALA A 153 -3.17 -7.96 -20.90
C ALA A 153 -2.10 -7.82 -21.99
N ARG A 154 -1.08 -6.98 -21.74
CA ARG A 154 0.03 -6.75 -22.68
C ARG A 154 0.91 -7.98 -22.87
N ASN A 155 1.36 -8.60 -21.77
CA ASN A 155 2.47 -9.57 -21.81
C ASN A 155 1.99 -11.03 -21.84
N VAL A 156 0.76 -11.33 -21.43
CA VAL A 156 0.23 -12.70 -21.38
C VAL A 156 -0.93 -12.89 -22.34
N ALA A 157 -1.87 -11.93 -22.43
CA ALA A 157 -3.04 -12.04 -23.31
C ALA A 157 -2.79 -11.56 -24.75
N GLY A 158 -1.61 -11.01 -25.05
CA GLY A 158 -1.25 -10.53 -26.39
C GLY A 158 -1.97 -9.25 -26.82
N MET A 159 -2.56 -8.50 -25.88
CA MET A 159 -3.21 -7.21 -26.14
C MET A 159 -2.16 -6.10 -26.15
N GLU A 160 -1.39 -6.02 -27.23
CA GLU A 160 -0.33 -5.03 -27.40
C GLU A 160 -0.86 -3.61 -27.14
N ASN A 161 -0.13 -2.85 -26.32
CA ASN A 161 -0.51 -1.49 -25.91
C ASN A 161 -1.84 -1.37 -25.13
N ALA A 162 -2.33 -2.45 -24.49
CA ALA A 162 -3.46 -2.36 -23.57
C ALA A 162 -3.23 -1.30 -22.49
N ASN A 163 -4.27 -0.55 -22.12
CA ASN A 163 -4.12 0.55 -21.19
C ASN A 163 -5.42 0.90 -20.46
N SER A 164 -5.33 1.91 -19.60
CA SER A 164 -6.49 2.60 -19.02
C SER A 164 -6.87 3.81 -19.87
N THR A 165 -8.17 4.07 -20.03
CA THR A 165 -8.65 5.33 -20.65
C THR A 165 -8.26 6.57 -19.82
N GLU A 166 -7.97 6.41 -18.52
CA GLU A 166 -7.39 7.47 -17.68
C GLU A 166 -6.03 7.95 -18.21
N PHE A 167 -5.27 7.05 -18.86
CA PHE A 167 -3.90 7.29 -19.29
C PHE A 167 -3.78 7.52 -20.79
N VAL A 168 -4.49 6.70 -21.57
CA VAL A 168 -4.52 6.72 -23.03
C VAL A 168 -5.98 6.59 -23.47
N PRO A 169 -6.70 7.73 -23.65
CA PRO A 169 -8.13 7.74 -23.93
C PRO A 169 -8.55 6.97 -25.19
N ASP A 170 -7.64 6.82 -26.15
CA ASP A 170 -7.83 6.18 -27.45
C ASP A 170 -7.05 4.86 -27.59
N CYS A 171 -6.67 4.22 -26.48
CA CYS A 171 -5.99 2.92 -26.56
C CYS A 171 -6.87 1.86 -27.22
N LYS A 172 -6.26 1.03 -28.07
CA LYS A 172 -6.94 -0.04 -28.79
C LYS A 172 -7.61 -1.05 -27.84
N TYR A 173 -6.97 -1.33 -26.70
CA TYR A 173 -7.47 -2.24 -25.68
C TYR A 173 -7.64 -1.51 -24.33
N PRO A 174 -8.80 -0.88 -24.08
CA PRO A 174 -9.10 -0.14 -22.86
C PRO A 174 -9.52 -1.09 -21.71
N VAL A 175 -8.60 -1.94 -21.26
CA VAL A 175 -8.85 -2.96 -20.22
C VAL A 175 -9.21 -2.36 -18.85
N VAL A 176 -8.95 -1.07 -18.66
CA VAL A 176 -9.45 -0.28 -17.53
C VAL A 176 -10.12 0.97 -18.11
N ALA A 177 -11.38 1.21 -17.77
CA ALA A 177 -12.10 2.38 -18.22
C ALA A 177 -13.26 2.69 -17.28
N LEU A 178 -13.81 3.91 -17.35
CA LEU A 178 -15.13 4.16 -16.76
C LEU A 178 -16.17 3.31 -17.48
N ILE A 179 -17.22 2.86 -16.78
CA ILE A 179 -18.28 2.03 -17.37
C ILE A 179 -18.88 2.68 -18.63
N THR A 180 -19.03 4.02 -18.62
CA THR A 180 -19.55 4.79 -19.76
C THR A 180 -18.61 4.89 -20.96
N GLU A 181 -17.36 4.45 -20.80
CA GLU A 181 -16.30 4.49 -21.81
C GLU A 181 -15.97 3.10 -22.36
N TRP A 182 -16.64 2.04 -21.87
CA TRP A 182 -16.40 0.68 -22.33
C TRP A 182 -16.72 0.58 -23.81
N ARG A 183 -15.82 -0.05 -24.56
CA ARG A 183 -15.96 -0.29 -25.99
C ARG A 183 -15.74 -1.75 -26.29
N ASP A 184 -16.50 -2.30 -27.22
CA ASP A 184 -16.23 -3.61 -27.81
C ASP A 184 -14.97 -3.56 -28.73
N GLU A 185 -14.55 -4.71 -29.26
CA GLU A 185 -13.40 -4.80 -30.15
C GLU A 185 -13.59 -4.03 -31.47
N ASP A 186 -14.83 -3.75 -31.85
CA ASP A 186 -15.21 -2.98 -33.04
C ASP A 186 -15.29 -1.46 -32.77
N GLY A 187 -15.10 -1.04 -31.51
CA GLY A 187 -15.06 0.36 -31.08
C GLY A 187 -16.42 0.96 -30.72
N ASN A 188 -17.48 0.17 -30.65
CA ASN A 188 -18.81 0.64 -30.23
C ASN A 188 -18.84 0.80 -28.72
N VAL A 189 -19.41 1.90 -28.24
CA VAL A 189 -19.55 2.14 -26.80
C VAL A 189 -20.61 1.20 -26.22
N GLU A 190 -20.19 0.31 -25.34
CA GLU A 190 -21.07 -0.51 -24.50
C GLU A 190 -21.44 0.30 -23.26
N GLY A 191 -22.55 1.06 -23.36
CA GLY A 191 -23.14 1.72 -22.21
C GLY A 191 -23.86 0.72 -21.29
N PRO A 192 -24.10 1.06 -20.01
CA PRO A 192 -24.87 0.20 -19.13
C PRO A 192 -26.28 -0.01 -19.70
N LEU A 193 -26.75 -1.26 -19.70
CA LEU A 193 -28.15 -1.63 -19.91
C LEU A 193 -29.09 -0.83 -19.01
#